data_AF-A0A2E9NWS5-F1
#
_entry.id   AF-A0A2E9NWS5-F1
#
_cell.length_a   1.000
_cell.length_b   1.000
_cell.length_c   1.000
_cell.angle_alpha   90.00
_cell.angle_beta   90.00
_cell.angle_gamma   90.00
#
_symmetry.space_group_name_H-M   'P 1'
#
loop_
_entity.id
_entity.type
_entity.pdbx_description
1 polymer ?
#
loop_
_entity_poly.entity_id
_entity_poly.type
_entity_poly.pdbx_seq_one_letter_code
_entity_poly.pdbx_strand_id
1 'polypeptide(L)'
;MIGLRFSIGWMVGGGVREGQVIGATDDIGFRAGKDEVRLHDFHATTLKLMELDHPSLSVNHNGLEMRLTDLHDYHDIYNRLVG
;
A
#
# COMPACT_ATOMS: atom_id res chain seq x y z
N MET A 1 -17.12 17.02 -4.71
CA MET A 1 -16.68 17.38 -3.34
C MET A 1 -16.71 16.12 -2.49
N ILE A 2 -15.70 15.25 -2.63
CA ILE A 2 -15.48 14.01 -1.85
C ILE A 2 -13.95 13.83 -1.82
N GLY A 3 -13.35 13.56 -0.67
CA GLY A 3 -11.90 13.33 -0.65
C GLY A 3 -11.21 12.99 0.67
N LEU A 4 -11.91 12.60 1.75
CA LEU A 4 -11.20 11.94 2.86
C LEU A 4 -10.76 10.56 2.36
N ARG A 5 -9.47 10.42 2.05
CA ARG A 5 -8.84 9.13 1.71
C ARG A 5 -8.06 8.64 2.92
N PHE A 6 -8.76 7.96 3.82
CA PHE A 6 -8.14 7.13 4.85
C PHE A 6 -8.67 5.72 4.69
N SER A 7 -7.80 4.73 4.84
CA SER A 7 -8.16 3.31 4.81
C SER A 7 -7.78 2.69 6.15
N ILE A 8 -8.72 1.97 6.75
CA ILE A 8 -8.48 1.17 7.95
C ILE A 8 -8.56 -0.31 7.56
N GLY A 9 -7.64 -1.11 8.07
CA GLY A 9 -7.56 -2.53 7.77
C GLY A 9 -7.00 -3.28 8.97
N TRP A 10 -7.33 -4.57 9.04
CA TRP A 10 -6.81 -5.48 10.04
C TRP A 10 -5.73 -6.32 9.38
N MET A 11 -4.54 -6.36 9.97
CA MET A 11 -3.43 -7.17 9.50
C MET A 11 -2.78 -7.85 10.70
N VAL A 12 -2.57 -9.17 10.60
CA VAL A 12 -1.89 -9.99 11.60
C VAL A 12 -0.99 -10.97 10.85
N GLY A 13 0.26 -11.12 11.31
CA GLY A 13 1.27 -11.99 10.69
C GLY A 13 2.35 -11.24 9.91
N GLY A 14 3.24 -11.96 9.23
CA GLY A 14 4.29 -11.38 8.37
C GLY A 14 5.36 -10.55 9.10
N GLY A 15 5.42 -10.59 10.44
CA GLY A 15 6.32 -9.74 11.23
C GLY A 15 5.82 -8.29 11.40
N VAL A 16 4.57 -8.00 11.02
CA VAL A 16 3.97 -6.67 11.17
C VAL A 16 3.78 -6.35 12.65
N ARG A 17 4.21 -5.16 13.06
CA ARG A 17 4.07 -4.69 14.44
C ARG A 17 2.62 -4.31 14.73
N GLU A 18 2.18 -4.61 15.95
CA GLU A 18 0.83 -4.32 16.42
C GLU A 18 0.57 -2.81 16.62
N GLY A 19 -0.71 -2.41 16.53
CA GLY A 19 -1.16 -1.09 16.98
C GLY A 19 -0.55 0.11 16.25
N GLN A 20 -0.27 -0.02 14.94
CA GLN A 20 0.36 1.04 14.17
C GLN A 20 -0.63 2.00 13.52
N VAL A 21 -0.30 3.29 13.54
CA VAL A 21 -0.92 4.33 12.72
C VAL A 21 0.14 4.87 11.77
N ILE A 22 -0.11 4.74 10.47
CA ILE A 22 0.85 5.04 9.43
C ILE A 22 0.29 6.15 8.53
N GLY A 23 0.95 7.30 8.57
CA GLY A 23 0.54 8.52 7.87
C GLY A 23 -0.43 9.39 8.68
N ALA A 24 -0.60 10.62 8.23
CA ALA A 24 -1.56 11.57 8.78
C ALA A 24 -2.09 12.48 7.67
N THR A 25 -3.33 12.95 7.78
CA THR A 25 -3.88 13.99 6.90
C THR A 25 -3.47 15.39 7.36
N ASP A 26 -3.64 16.39 6.49
CA ASP A 26 -3.54 17.81 6.84
C ASP A 26 -4.64 18.25 7.83
N ASP A 27 -4.50 19.46 8.38
CA ASP A 27 -5.36 19.99 9.45
C ASP A 27 -6.86 20.01 9.11
N ILE A 28 -7.19 20.03 7.81
CA ILE A 28 -8.55 20.02 7.28
C ILE A 28 -8.98 18.67 6.68
N GLY A 29 -8.12 17.65 6.68
CA GLY A 29 -8.42 16.30 6.21
C GLY A 29 -8.58 16.15 4.69
N PHE A 30 -8.01 17.07 3.91
CA PHE A 30 -8.14 17.12 2.46
C PHE A 30 -7.01 16.38 1.72
N ARG A 31 -5.80 16.32 2.29
CA ARG A 31 -4.63 15.66 1.66
C ARG A 31 -3.85 14.86 2.69
N ALA A 32 -3.03 13.93 2.21
CA ALA A 32 -1.99 13.34 3.03
C ALA A 32 -1.00 14.44 3.45
N GLY A 33 -0.86 14.66 4.76
CA GLY A 33 0.03 15.65 5.33
C GLY A 33 1.38 15.06 5.73
N LYS A 34 1.39 13.81 6.23
CA LYS A 34 2.60 13.12 6.66
C LYS A 34 2.61 11.67 6.20
N ASP A 35 3.81 11.21 5.80
CA ASP A 35 4.13 9.83 5.44
C ASP A 35 3.05 9.15 4.57
N GLU A 36 2.70 9.80 3.46
CA GLU A 36 1.71 9.32 2.49
C GLU A 36 1.96 7.86 2.13
N VAL A 37 0.88 7.08 2.08
CA VAL A 37 0.89 5.69 1.60
C VAL A 37 -0.19 5.56 0.54
N ARG A 38 0.20 5.05 -0.62
CA ARG A 38 -0.76 4.72 -1.67
C ARG A 38 -1.27 3.31 -1.46
N LEU A 39 -2.51 3.06 -1.89
CA LEU A 39 -3.12 1.74 -1.71
C LEU A 39 -2.35 0.64 -2.47
N HIS A 40 -1.81 0.96 -3.64
CA HIS A 40 -0.99 0.02 -4.41
C HIS A 40 0.32 -0.34 -3.69
N ASP A 41 0.96 0.61 -3.01
CA ASP A 41 2.17 0.39 -2.23
C ASP A 41 1.91 -0.53 -1.03
N PHE A 42 0.75 -0.34 -0.39
CA PHE A 42 0.29 -1.19 0.69
C PHE A 42 0.09 -2.64 0.21
N HIS A 43 -0.60 -2.85 -0.91
CA HIS A 43 -0.79 -4.19 -1.48
C HIS A 43 0.53 -4.83 -1.92
N ALA A 44 1.42 -4.07 -2.56
CA ALA A 44 2.76 -4.53 -2.91
C ALA A 44 3.55 -4.99 -1.68
N THR A 45 3.44 -4.25 -0.58
CA THR A 45 4.08 -4.61 0.69
C THR A 45 3.45 -5.86 1.31
N THR A 46 2.13 -6.01 1.24
CA THR A 46 1.45 -7.25 1.70
C THR A 46 1.95 -8.48 0.93
N LEU A 47 2.08 -8.39 -0.38
CA LEU A 47 2.62 -9.49 -1.20
C LEU A 47 4.08 -9.78 -0.85
N LYS A 48 4.89 -8.75 -0.64
CA LYS A 48 6.28 -8.88 -0.18
C LYS A 48 6.39 -9.59 1.18
N LEU A 49 5.49 -9.29 2.12
CA LEU A 49 5.42 -9.97 3.43
C LEU A 49 5.08 -11.47 3.30
N MET A 50 4.47 -11.87 2.18
CA MET A 50 4.19 -13.26 1.82
C MET A 50 5.29 -13.88 0.94
N GLU A 51 6.43 -13.19 0.79
CA GLU A 51 7.55 -13.57 -0.10
C GLU A 51 7.15 -13.68 -1.58
N LEU A 52 6.12 -12.95 -2.01
CA LEU A 52 5.68 -12.88 -3.40
C LEU A 52 6.22 -11.63 -4.09
N ASP A 53 6.85 -11.83 -5.25
CA ASP A 53 7.31 -10.76 -6.12
C ASP A 53 6.14 -10.20 -6.94
N HIS A 54 5.56 -9.09 -6.49
CA HIS A 54 4.39 -8.51 -7.15
C HIS A 54 4.60 -8.05 -8.62
N PRO A 55 5.80 -7.62 -9.08
CA PRO A 55 6.06 -7.36 -10.49
C PRO A 55 5.85 -8.59 -11.39
N SER A 56 6.18 -9.78 -10.88
CA SER A 56 5.96 -11.05 -11.58
C SER A 56 4.48 -11.45 -11.69
N LEU A 57 3.60 -10.86 -10.87
CA LEU A 57 2.15 -11.09 -10.86
C LEU A 57 1.43 -10.18 -11.86
N SER A 58 1.89 -10.23 -13.11
CA SER A 58 1.34 -9.46 -14.22
C SER A 58 0.62 -10.39 -15.21
N VAL A 59 -0.58 -9.98 -15.64
CA VAL A 59 -1.43 -10.74 -16.56
C VAL A 59 -1.75 -9.87 -17.78
N ASN A 60 -1.54 -10.40 -18.98
CA ASN A 60 -2.01 -9.74 -20.19
C ASN A 60 -3.50 -9.95 -20.35
N HIS A 61 -4.25 -8.86 -20.37
CA HIS A 61 -5.70 -8.87 -20.58
C HIS A 61 -6.04 -7.89 -21.71
N ASN A 62 -6.60 -8.43 -22.80
CA ASN A 62 -6.94 -7.66 -24.00
C ASN A 62 -5.77 -6.84 -24.57
N GLY A 63 -4.55 -7.37 -24.52
CA GLY A 63 -3.35 -6.69 -25.02
C GLY A 63 -2.79 -5.64 -24.06
N LEU A 64 -3.44 -5.39 -22.92
CA LEU A 64 -2.93 -4.55 -21.84
C LEU A 64 -2.27 -5.43 -20.78
N GLU A 65 -1.05 -5.08 -20.41
CA GLU A 65 -0.42 -5.67 -19.24
C GLU A 65 -1.10 -5.11 -17.99
N MET A 66 -1.68 -5.97 -17.15
CA MET A 66 -2.31 -5.57 -15.90
C MET A 66 -1.52 -6.19 -14.75
N ARG A 67 -1.17 -5.38 -13.75
CA ARG A 67 -0.53 -5.85 -12.52
C ARG A 67 -1.46 -5.70 -11.32
N LEU A 68 -1.36 -6.63 -10.37
CA LEU A 68 -2.17 -6.65 -9.15
C LEU A 68 -2.00 -5.39 -8.26
N THR A 69 -0.87 -4.71 -8.40
CA THR A 69 -0.36 -3.63 -7.54
C THR A 69 -0.01 -2.36 -8.32
N ASP A 70 -0.61 -2.16 -9.51
CA ASP A 70 -0.31 -1.03 -10.43
C ASP A 70 1.00 -1.21 -11.24
N LEU A 71 1.06 -0.59 -12.41
CA LEU A 71 2.22 -0.62 -13.32
C LEU A 71 3.27 0.46 -12.99
N HIS A 72 2.88 1.47 -12.22
CA HIS A 72 3.73 2.59 -11.86
C HIS A 72 4.78 2.22 -10.81
N ASP A 73 5.77 3.09 -10.61
CA ASP A 73 6.74 2.97 -9.52
C ASP A 73 6.02 2.84 -8.17
N TYR A 74 6.38 1.82 -7.41
CA TYR A 74 5.86 1.57 -6.07
C TYR A 74 6.95 1.83 -5.04
N HIS A 75 6.56 2.38 -3.89
CA HIS A 75 7.40 2.51 -2.71
C HIS A 75 6.86 1.58 -1.64
N ASP A 76 7.54 0.46 -1.39
CA ASP A 76 7.11 -0.43 -0.32
C ASP A 76 7.24 0.25 1.05
N ILE A 77 6.34 -0.12 1.97
CA ILE A 77 6.31 0.37 3.34
C ILE A 77 6.79 -0.69 4.33
N TYR A 78 7.53 -1.70 3.85
CA TYR A 78 7.90 -2.88 4.62
C TYR A 78 8.60 -2.51 5.92
N ASN A 79 9.62 -1.64 5.83
CA ASN A 79 10.39 -1.19 6.99
C ASN A 79 9.51 -0.43 8.00
N ARG A 80 8.44 0.22 7.55
CA ARG A 80 7.51 0.94 8.43
C ARG A 80 6.60 -0.03 9.19
N LEU A 81 6.25 -1.17 8.58
CA LEU A 81 5.41 -2.20 9.18
C LEU A 81 6.17 -3.12 10.13
N VAL A 82 7.39 -3.51 9.78
CA VAL A 82 8.16 -4.54 10.52
C VAL A 82 9.14 -3.93 11.53
N GLY A 83 9.57 -2.68 11.32
CA GLY A 83 10.53 -1.99 12.18
C GLY A 83 11.97 -2.09 11.70
#